data_AF-A0A928WCA0-F1
#
_entry.id   AF-A0A928WCA0-F1
#
_cell.length_a   1.000
_cell.length_b   1.000
_cell.length_c   1.000
_cell.angle_alpha   90.00
_cell.angle_beta   90.00
_cell.angle_gamma   90.00
#
_symmetry.space_group_name_H-M   'P 1'
#
loop_
_entity.id
_entity.type
_entity.pdbx_description
1 polymer ?
#
loop_
_entity_poly.entity_id
_entity_poly.type
_entity_poly.pdbx_seq_one_letter_code
_entity_poly.pdbx_strand_id
1 'polypeptide(L)'
;MQPIVKRLRFSEKTRYQIINIKTKTQIPTYAAICRWGICYSLAQNTVPSPVPQVFDSNLEITWSTFVGDTGAIIPAAVIQFCRQHNLPLDSESIERQFELHLARGIAYLVGLKLSGIEELVGLALVDRSTKPKIETKSSLSLANEATIEVTEPSICLQKPETELKPNSIKLVWHAPEKATTGKSKKRISKKF
;
A
#
# COMPACT_ATOMS: atom_id res chain seq x y z
N MET A 1 -14.27 -14.42 -1.59
CA MET A 1 -14.37 -13.11 -0.91
C MET A 1 -15.15 -12.17 -1.82
N GLN A 2 -15.98 -11.28 -1.27
CA GLN A 2 -16.73 -10.32 -2.09
C GLN A 2 -15.80 -9.26 -2.69
N PRO A 3 -16.07 -8.79 -3.92
CA PRO A 3 -15.30 -7.73 -4.55
C PRO A 3 -15.52 -6.39 -3.83
N ILE A 4 -14.49 -5.54 -3.75
CA ILE A 4 -14.65 -4.17 -3.22
C ILE A 4 -15.46 -3.33 -4.20
N VAL A 5 -15.10 -3.41 -5.49
CA VAL A 5 -15.85 -2.76 -6.60
C VAL A 5 -16.15 -3.77 -7.69
N LYS A 6 -17.22 -3.55 -8.46
CA LYS A 6 -17.54 -4.42 -9.62
C LYS A 6 -16.51 -4.27 -10.74
N ARG A 7 -16.13 -3.03 -11.03
CA ARG A 7 -15.17 -2.63 -12.08
C ARG A 7 -14.38 -1.45 -11.57
N LEU A 8 -13.09 -1.42 -11.89
CA LEU A 8 -12.25 -0.26 -11.65
C LEU A 8 -12.52 0.75 -12.75
N ARG A 9 -12.85 1.98 -12.36
CA ARG A 9 -12.98 3.16 -13.22
C ARG A 9 -11.87 4.14 -12.90
N PHE A 10 -11.55 4.98 -13.88
CA PHE A 10 -10.45 5.92 -13.77
C PHE A 10 -10.84 7.29 -14.30
N SER A 11 -10.16 8.33 -13.81
CA SER A 11 -10.13 9.63 -14.49
C SER A 11 -9.32 9.53 -15.78
N GLU A 12 -9.56 10.42 -16.74
CA GLU A 12 -8.73 10.54 -17.95
C GLU A 12 -7.27 10.77 -17.58
N LYS A 13 -7.01 11.61 -16.58
CA LYS A 13 -5.65 11.82 -16.03
C LYS A 13 -5.01 10.50 -15.60
N THR A 14 -5.69 9.71 -14.78
CA THR A 14 -5.17 8.43 -14.28
C THR A 14 -4.98 7.42 -15.42
N ARG A 15 -5.88 7.41 -16.41
CA ARG A 15 -5.73 6.60 -17.62
C ARG A 15 -4.43 6.95 -18.38
N TYR A 16 -4.17 8.24 -18.62
CA TYR A 16 -2.91 8.67 -19.26
C TYR A 16 -1.67 8.26 -18.44
N GLN A 17 -1.74 8.38 -17.12
CA GLN A 17 -0.66 7.94 -16.22
C GLN A 17 -0.40 6.43 -16.34
N ILE A 18 -1.43 5.60 -16.39
CA ILE A 18 -1.31 4.14 -16.58
C ILE A 18 -0.66 3.83 -17.94
N ILE A 19 -1.07 4.51 -19.01
CA ILE A 19 -0.48 4.32 -20.35
C ILE A 19 1.01 4.71 -20.34
N ASN A 20 1.38 5.81 -19.69
CA ASN A 20 2.77 6.25 -19.57
C ASN A 20 3.63 5.23 -18.79
N ILE A 21 3.11 4.66 -17.69
CA ILE A 21 3.83 3.61 -16.96
C ILE A 21 3.98 2.37 -17.85
N LYS A 22 2.94 2.01 -18.61
CA LYS A 22 2.98 0.87 -19.52
C LYS A 22 4.07 1.02 -20.59
N THR A 23 4.16 2.19 -21.23
CA THR A 23 5.15 2.43 -22.28
C THR A 23 6.59 2.38 -21.75
N LYS A 24 6.81 2.85 -20.51
CA LYS A 24 8.12 2.81 -19.85
C LYS A 24 8.53 1.41 -19.39
N THR A 25 7.60 0.67 -18.79
CA THR A 25 7.89 -0.60 -18.11
C THR A 25 7.65 -1.83 -18.98
N GLN A 26 7.02 -1.66 -20.14
CA GLN A 26 6.62 -2.75 -21.06
C GLN A 26 5.72 -3.82 -20.42
N ILE A 27 5.05 -3.49 -19.30
CA ILE A 27 4.07 -4.39 -18.67
C ILE A 27 2.81 -4.48 -19.56
N PRO A 28 2.40 -5.68 -20.01
CA PRO A 28 1.36 -5.79 -21.03
C PRO A 28 -0.03 -5.37 -20.53
N THR A 29 -0.35 -5.68 -19.27
CA THR A 29 -1.69 -5.53 -18.70
C THR A 29 -1.81 -4.30 -17.79
N TYR A 30 -2.85 -3.51 -17.98
CA TYR A 30 -3.17 -2.40 -17.07
C TYR A 30 -3.49 -2.86 -15.64
N ALA A 31 -4.08 -4.04 -15.48
CA ALA A 31 -4.34 -4.65 -14.17
C ALA A 31 -3.06 -4.80 -13.34
N ALA A 32 -1.96 -5.28 -13.93
CA ALA A 32 -0.69 -5.40 -13.23
C ALA A 32 -0.14 -4.04 -12.77
N ILE A 33 -0.24 -3.00 -13.59
CA ILE A 33 0.18 -1.63 -13.22
C ILE A 33 -0.68 -1.09 -12.07
N CYS A 34 -1.99 -1.33 -12.11
CA CYS A 34 -2.90 -0.96 -11.02
C CYS A 34 -2.55 -1.68 -9.71
N ARG A 35 -2.16 -2.96 -9.78
CA ARG A 35 -1.67 -3.73 -8.62
C ARG A 35 -0.37 -3.14 -8.05
N TRP A 36 0.57 -2.74 -8.90
CA TRP A 36 1.77 -2.02 -8.45
C TRP A 36 1.41 -0.71 -7.76
N GLY A 37 0.50 0.09 -8.36
CA GLY A 37 0.06 1.35 -7.80
C GLY A 37 -0.56 1.21 -6.41
N ILE A 38 -1.55 0.32 -6.24
CA ILE A 38 -2.21 0.12 -4.95
C ILE A 38 -1.22 -0.36 -3.88
N CYS A 39 -0.36 -1.34 -4.20
CA CYS A 39 0.63 -1.87 -3.27
C CYS A 39 1.65 -0.81 -2.86
N TYR A 40 2.13 -0.02 -3.83
CA TYR A 40 3.08 1.07 -3.56
C TYR A 40 2.48 2.16 -2.67
N SER A 41 1.21 2.49 -2.91
CA SER A 41 0.44 3.45 -2.11
C SER A 41 0.24 2.97 -0.67
N LEU A 42 -0.23 1.74 -0.48
CA LEU A 42 -0.45 1.15 0.85
C LEU A 42 0.87 1.06 1.65
N ALA A 43 1.98 0.76 0.98
CA ALA A 43 3.29 0.69 1.61
C ALA A 43 3.79 2.02 2.18
N GLN A 44 3.24 3.17 1.77
CA GLN A 44 3.56 4.47 2.37
C GLN A 44 2.95 4.66 3.77
N ASN A 45 2.02 3.78 4.18
CA ASN A 45 1.33 3.82 5.47
C ASN A 45 0.77 5.21 5.87
N THR A 46 0.29 5.97 4.88
CA THR A 46 -0.27 7.32 5.04
C THR A 46 -1.65 7.37 4.40
N VAL A 47 -2.59 8.04 5.08
CA VAL A 47 -3.96 8.21 4.59
C VAL A 47 -3.94 9.14 3.36
N PRO A 48 -4.44 8.71 2.19
CA PRO A 48 -4.56 9.57 1.02
C PRO A 48 -5.44 10.79 1.30
N SER A 49 -5.14 11.92 0.65
CA SER A 49 -6.01 13.09 0.71
C SER A 49 -7.41 12.76 0.15
N PRO A 50 -8.50 13.17 0.82
CA PRO A 50 -9.88 12.82 0.46
C PRO A 50 -10.40 13.59 -0.78
N VAL A 51 -9.62 13.65 -1.86
CA VAL A 51 -9.96 14.36 -3.09
C VAL A 51 -11.01 13.57 -3.87
N PRO A 52 -12.19 14.13 -4.18
CA PRO A 52 -13.20 13.49 -5.03
C PRO A 52 -12.58 12.93 -6.31
N GLN A 53 -12.90 11.68 -6.63
CA GLN A 53 -12.42 11.05 -7.87
C GLN A 53 -13.47 11.26 -8.95
N VAL A 54 -13.02 11.74 -10.11
CA VAL A 54 -13.86 11.86 -11.31
C VAL A 54 -13.58 10.64 -12.18
N PHE A 55 -14.63 9.97 -12.66
CA PHE A 55 -14.56 8.75 -13.46
C PHE A 55 -15.08 9.00 -14.87
N ASP A 56 -14.37 9.85 -15.61
CA ASP A 56 -14.72 10.31 -16.95
C ASP A 56 -14.06 9.50 -18.08
N SER A 57 -13.18 8.55 -17.76
CA SER A 57 -12.49 7.76 -18.77
C SER A 57 -13.23 6.51 -19.24
N ASN A 58 -12.95 6.13 -20.47
CA ASN A 58 -13.46 4.89 -21.07
C ASN A 58 -12.68 3.63 -20.64
N LEU A 59 -11.59 3.79 -19.87
CA LEU A 59 -10.81 2.65 -19.41
C LEU A 59 -11.54 2.00 -18.22
N GLU A 60 -12.00 0.77 -18.39
CA GLU A 60 -12.54 -0.04 -17.30
C GLU A 60 -11.79 -1.38 -17.18
N ILE A 61 -11.57 -1.82 -15.94
CA ILE A 61 -10.98 -3.14 -15.65
C ILE A 61 -11.95 -3.90 -14.74
N THR A 62 -12.37 -5.10 -15.13
CA THR A 62 -13.21 -5.93 -14.26
C THR A 62 -12.44 -6.34 -13.01
N TRP A 63 -13.14 -6.46 -11.88
CA TRP A 63 -12.53 -6.89 -10.63
C TRP A 63 -11.79 -8.23 -10.74
N SER A 64 -12.38 -9.19 -11.47
CA SER A 64 -11.76 -10.49 -11.73
C SER A 64 -10.40 -10.38 -12.42
N THR A 65 -10.31 -9.52 -13.44
CA THR A 65 -9.05 -9.24 -14.17
C THR A 65 -8.04 -8.52 -13.29
N PHE A 66 -8.51 -7.57 -12.47
CA PHE A 66 -7.66 -6.81 -11.55
C PHE A 66 -7.02 -7.72 -10.50
N VAL A 67 -7.81 -8.55 -9.85
CA VAL A 67 -7.31 -9.47 -8.81
C VAL A 67 -6.45 -10.57 -9.43
N GLY A 68 -6.91 -11.21 -10.51
CA GLY A 68 -6.23 -12.38 -11.08
C GLY A 68 -5.89 -13.41 -10.00
N ASP A 69 -4.65 -13.89 -9.99
CA ASP A 69 -4.17 -14.91 -9.06
C ASP A 69 -3.84 -14.39 -7.65
N THR A 70 -3.86 -13.05 -7.45
CA THR A 70 -3.56 -12.47 -6.13
C THR A 70 -4.67 -12.70 -5.09
N GLY A 71 -5.84 -13.17 -5.52
CA GLY A 71 -6.95 -13.56 -4.67
C GLY A 71 -7.38 -12.47 -3.68
N ALA A 72 -7.36 -12.78 -2.39
CA ALA A 72 -7.86 -11.89 -1.33
C ALA A 72 -6.80 -10.91 -0.79
N ILE A 73 -5.56 -10.90 -1.32
CA ILE A 73 -4.45 -10.13 -0.73
C ILE A 73 -4.71 -8.63 -0.75
N ILE A 74 -5.05 -8.07 -1.91
CA ILE A 74 -5.28 -6.61 -2.04
C ILE A 74 -6.48 -6.17 -1.20
N PRO A 75 -7.65 -6.84 -1.24
CA PRO A 75 -8.76 -6.47 -0.38
C PRO A 75 -8.46 -6.55 1.11
N ALA A 76 -7.77 -7.62 1.54
CA ALA A 76 -7.35 -7.76 2.92
C ALA A 76 -6.39 -6.63 3.34
N ALA A 77 -5.47 -6.24 2.46
CA ALA A 77 -4.53 -5.14 2.74
C ALA A 77 -5.25 -3.78 2.88
N VAL A 78 -6.25 -3.49 2.06
CA VAL A 78 -7.07 -2.26 2.18
C VAL A 78 -7.87 -2.26 3.48
N ILE A 79 -8.55 -3.37 3.80
CA ILE A 79 -9.31 -3.49 5.05
C ILE A 79 -8.40 -3.34 6.26
N GLN A 80 -7.22 -3.98 6.23
CA GLN A 80 -6.23 -3.88 7.29
C GLN A 80 -5.73 -2.43 7.46
N PHE A 81 -5.49 -1.73 6.35
CA PHE A 81 -5.13 -0.32 6.38
C PHE A 81 -6.23 0.53 7.05
N CYS A 82 -7.49 0.34 6.65
CA CYS A 82 -8.61 1.05 7.28
C CYS A 82 -8.65 0.82 8.80
N ARG A 83 -8.45 -0.43 9.24
CA ARG A 83 -8.39 -0.76 10.68
C ARG A 83 -7.23 -0.07 11.39
N GLN A 84 -6.04 -0.05 10.79
CA GLN A 84 -4.85 0.57 11.38
C GLN A 84 -4.98 2.09 11.54
N HIS A 85 -5.70 2.74 10.64
CA HIS A 85 -5.90 4.19 10.63
C HIS A 85 -7.24 4.61 11.25
N ASN A 86 -7.94 3.71 11.93
CA ASN A 86 -9.26 3.94 12.55
C ASN A 86 -10.29 4.53 11.57
N LEU A 87 -10.26 4.10 10.31
CA LEU A 87 -11.22 4.48 9.29
C LEU A 87 -12.46 3.57 9.36
N PRO A 88 -13.64 4.06 8.94
CA PRO A 88 -14.83 3.24 8.84
C PRO A 88 -14.64 2.00 7.96
N LEU A 89 -15.28 0.89 8.32
CA LEU A 89 -15.19 -0.41 7.66
C LEU A 89 -16.47 -0.79 6.91
N ASP A 90 -17.32 0.18 6.62
CA ASP A 90 -18.43 0.02 5.70
C ASP A 90 -17.92 -0.14 4.26
N SER A 91 -18.76 -0.76 3.42
CA SER A 91 -18.40 -1.06 2.03
C SER A 91 -18.03 0.20 1.23
N GLU A 92 -18.75 1.29 1.46
CA GLU A 92 -18.54 2.57 0.76
C GLU A 92 -17.19 3.20 1.14
N SER A 93 -16.86 3.22 2.43
CA SER A 93 -15.58 3.73 2.92
C SER A 93 -14.41 2.88 2.44
N ILE A 94 -14.54 1.55 2.41
CA ILE A 94 -13.49 0.67 1.87
C ILE A 94 -13.30 0.90 0.37
N GLU A 95 -14.39 1.00 -0.40
CA GLU A 95 -14.36 1.35 -1.82
C GLU A 95 -13.67 2.69 -2.04
N ARG A 96 -14.07 3.71 -1.27
CA ARG A 96 -13.47 5.04 -1.34
C ARG A 96 -11.98 5.03 -1.06
N GLN A 97 -11.53 4.33 -0.02
CA GLN A 97 -10.11 4.20 0.31
C GLN A 97 -9.34 3.46 -0.79
N PHE A 98 -9.92 2.39 -1.35
CA PHE A 98 -9.33 1.67 -2.46
C PHE A 98 -9.10 2.58 -3.68
N GLU A 99 -10.10 3.35 -4.09
CA GLU A 99 -10.00 4.29 -5.22
C GLU A 99 -8.95 5.38 -4.98
N LEU A 100 -8.94 5.98 -3.79
CA LEU A 100 -7.97 7.01 -3.41
C LEU A 100 -6.55 6.46 -3.41
N HIS A 101 -6.32 5.28 -2.81
CA HIS A 101 -5.01 4.64 -2.82
C HIS A 101 -4.55 4.28 -4.22
N LEU A 102 -5.46 3.81 -5.07
CA LEU A 102 -5.16 3.44 -6.45
C LEU A 102 -4.72 4.66 -7.25
N ALA A 103 -5.51 5.74 -7.25
CA ALA A 103 -5.18 6.97 -7.95
C ALA A 103 -3.86 7.59 -7.47
N ARG A 104 -3.67 7.68 -6.14
CA ARG A 104 -2.42 8.18 -5.53
C ARG A 104 -1.22 7.31 -5.89
N GLY A 105 -1.37 5.99 -5.84
CA GLY A 105 -0.32 5.04 -6.16
C GLY A 105 0.16 5.16 -7.59
N ILE A 106 -0.77 5.26 -8.54
CA ILE A 106 -0.45 5.52 -9.95
C ILE A 106 0.27 6.87 -10.12
N ALA A 107 -0.20 7.92 -9.45
CA ALA A 107 0.46 9.22 -9.49
C ALA A 107 1.89 9.18 -8.96
N TYR A 108 2.15 8.43 -7.88
CA TYR A 108 3.51 8.24 -7.38
C TYR A 108 4.41 7.50 -8.36
N LEU A 109 3.93 6.41 -8.97
CA LEU A 109 4.72 5.67 -9.95
C LEU A 109 5.12 6.54 -11.16
N VAL A 110 4.25 7.46 -11.59
CA VAL A 110 4.59 8.42 -12.65
C VAL A 110 5.66 9.41 -12.21
N GLY A 111 5.68 9.80 -10.94
CA GLY A 111 6.71 10.67 -10.37
C GLY A 111 8.09 10.01 -10.27
N LEU A 112 8.17 8.68 -10.39
CA LEU A 112 9.43 7.95 -10.40
C LEU A 112 10.05 7.91 -11.80
N LYS A 113 11.38 7.79 -11.83
CA LYS A 113 12.14 7.59 -13.07
C LYS A 113 12.09 6.12 -13.48
N LEU A 114 10.93 5.67 -13.96
CA LEU A 114 10.77 4.32 -14.50
C LEU A 114 11.35 4.23 -15.92
N SER A 115 12.39 3.43 -16.10
CA SER A 115 13.00 3.08 -17.40
C SER A 115 12.70 1.65 -17.86
N GLY A 116 12.20 0.80 -16.96
CA GLY A 116 11.96 -0.61 -17.20
C GLY A 116 11.25 -1.27 -16.01
N ILE A 117 11.05 -2.59 -16.10
CA ILE A 117 10.43 -3.37 -15.03
C ILE A 117 11.37 -3.55 -13.83
N GLU A 118 12.67 -3.46 -14.06
CA GLU A 118 13.74 -3.59 -13.07
C GLU A 118 13.57 -2.55 -11.96
N GLU A 119 13.21 -1.31 -12.31
CA GLU A 119 12.95 -0.25 -11.35
C GLU A 119 11.76 -0.59 -10.44
N LEU A 120 10.69 -1.16 -10.99
CA LEU A 120 9.54 -1.60 -10.19
C LEU A 120 9.92 -2.74 -9.24
N VAL A 121 10.70 -3.70 -9.73
CA VAL A 121 11.22 -4.81 -8.90
C VAL A 121 12.13 -4.27 -7.79
N GLY A 122 12.99 -3.30 -8.10
CA GLY A 122 13.83 -2.60 -7.12
C GLY A 122 13.00 -2.03 -5.97
N LEU A 123 11.88 -1.35 -6.26
CA LEU A 123 10.97 -0.80 -5.23
C LEU A 123 10.35 -1.87 -4.32
N ALA A 124 10.22 -3.10 -4.79
CA ALA A 124 9.69 -4.21 -4.00
C ALA A 124 10.75 -4.86 -3.12
N LEU A 125 12.01 -4.84 -3.54
CA LEU A 125 13.13 -5.45 -2.82
C LEU A 125 13.77 -4.53 -1.78
N VAL A 126 13.55 -3.22 -1.86
CA VAL A 126 14.00 -2.27 -0.83
C VAL A 126 13.25 -2.56 0.48
N ASP A 127 13.98 -3.02 1.49
CA ASP A 127 13.43 -3.21 2.83
C ASP A 127 13.09 -1.85 3.45
N ARG A 128 11.79 -1.58 3.59
CA ARG A 128 11.27 -0.36 4.22
C ARG A 128 11.16 -0.49 5.75
N SER A 129 11.54 -1.62 6.33
CA SER A 129 11.57 -1.85 7.78
C SER A 129 12.72 -1.09 8.47
N THR A 130 13.82 -0.86 7.77
CA THR A 130 14.95 -0.09 8.29
C THR A 130 14.62 1.40 8.24
N LYS A 131 13.99 1.93 9.30
CA LYS A 131 13.87 3.38 9.47
C LYS A 131 15.26 4.01 9.33
N PRO A 132 15.46 5.03 8.46
CA PRO A 132 16.68 5.80 8.50
C PRO A 132 16.77 6.48 9.86
N LYS A 133 17.80 6.13 10.63
CA LYS A 133 18.19 6.84 11.84
C LYS A 133 18.56 8.25 11.38
N ILE A 134 17.74 9.23 11.74
CA ILE A 134 18.05 10.63 11.52
C ILE A 134 19.31 10.89 12.35
N GLU A 135 20.47 10.88 11.70
CA GLU A 135 21.69 11.40 12.30
C GLU A 135 21.53 12.92 12.34
N THR A 136 21.17 13.40 13.52
CA THR A 136 21.22 14.80 13.91
C THR A 136 22.66 15.28 13.73
N LYS A 137 22.97 15.87 12.57
CA LYS A 137 24.18 16.67 12.44
C LYS A 137 23.99 17.94 13.24
N SER A 138 24.47 17.85 14.48
CA SER A 138 24.90 18.96 15.30
C SER A 138 25.78 19.89 14.48
N SER A 139 25.32 21.11 14.24
CA SER A 139 26.18 22.26 13.99
C SER A 139 25.64 23.44 14.80
N LEU A 140 26.33 23.69 15.91
CA LEU A 140 26.30 24.93 16.68
C LEU A 140 26.75 26.11 15.80
N SER A 141 26.07 27.26 15.92
CA SER A 141 26.74 28.55 16.04
C SER A 141 25.84 29.62 16.70
N LEU A 142 26.33 30.04 17.86
CA LEU A 142 26.20 31.30 18.62
C LEU A 142 25.30 32.47 18.16
N ALA A 143 24.66 33.05 19.20
CA ALA A 143 24.29 34.45 19.48
C ALA A 143 23.22 35.10 18.56
N ASN A 144 22.19 35.79 19.08
CA ASN A 144 22.31 36.96 19.97
C ASN A 144 21.15 37.08 20.98
N GLU A 145 21.51 37.66 22.11
CA GLU A 145 20.72 38.02 23.29
C GLU A 145 19.91 39.30 23.07
N ALA A 146 18.64 39.30 23.46
CA ALA A 146 17.86 40.50 23.79
C ALA A 146 16.72 40.13 24.74
N THR A 147 16.91 40.49 26.01
CA THR A 147 15.95 40.38 27.12
C THR A 147 15.02 41.59 27.13
N ILE A 148 13.70 41.38 27.11
CA ILE A 148 12.73 42.27 27.79
C ILE A 148 11.64 41.38 28.41
N GLU A 149 11.37 41.63 29.69
CA GLU A 149 10.57 40.83 30.61
C GLU A 149 9.04 41.10 30.59
N VAL A 150 8.36 40.21 31.31
CA VAL A 150 7.08 40.31 32.06
C VAL A 150 5.76 40.19 31.26
N THR A 151 5.02 39.09 31.50
CA THR A 151 3.80 39.05 32.34
C THR A 151 2.97 37.78 32.04
N GLU A 152 3.05 36.80 32.95
CA GLU A 152 1.98 35.79 33.20
C GLU A 152 0.82 36.49 33.93
N PRO A 153 -0.46 36.10 33.77
CA PRO A 153 -0.86 34.82 34.38
C PRO A 153 -2.04 34.04 33.73
N SER A 154 -2.17 32.79 34.18
CA SER A 154 -3.44 32.12 34.53
C SER A 154 -4.29 31.50 33.41
N ILE A 155 -4.21 30.17 33.26
CA ILE A 155 -5.22 29.18 33.75
C ILE A 155 -5.07 27.82 33.06
N CYS A 156 -5.00 26.79 33.91
CA CYS A 156 -4.99 25.37 33.61
C CYS A 156 -6.42 24.82 33.53
N LEU A 157 -6.71 23.90 32.59
CA LEU A 157 -7.69 22.82 32.80
C LEU A 157 -7.55 21.68 31.78
N GLN A 158 -6.74 20.70 32.19
CA GLN A 158 -6.97 19.25 32.20
C GLN A 158 -7.50 18.52 30.95
N LYS A 159 -6.59 17.74 30.38
CA LYS A 159 -6.76 16.59 29.49
C LYS A 159 -7.01 15.33 30.34
N PRO A 160 -7.90 14.40 29.95
CA PRO A 160 -7.82 13.02 30.41
C PRO A 160 -7.07 12.17 29.38
N GLU A 161 -6.02 11.53 29.87
CA GLU A 161 -5.31 10.42 29.24
C GLU A 161 -6.13 9.14 29.45
N THR A 162 -6.26 8.35 28.38
CA THR A 162 -6.58 6.92 28.54
C THR A 162 -5.58 6.14 27.72
N GLU A 163 -4.55 5.64 28.41
CA GLU A 163 -3.62 4.66 27.91
C GLU A 163 -4.35 3.35 27.55
N LEU A 164 -4.12 2.84 26.34
CA LEU A 164 -4.48 1.48 25.96
C LEU A 164 -3.20 0.74 25.54
N LYS A 165 -2.82 -0.22 26.39
CA LYS A 165 -1.62 -1.05 26.25
C LYS A 165 -1.65 -1.83 24.94
N PRO A 166 -0.53 -1.91 24.20
CA PRO A 166 -0.46 -2.76 23.01
C PRO A 166 -0.32 -4.22 23.44
N ASN A 167 -1.36 -5.03 23.23
CA ASN A 167 -1.26 -6.48 23.35
C ASN A 167 -0.31 -7.00 22.27
N SER A 168 0.88 -7.42 22.71
CA SER A 168 1.90 -8.04 21.89
C SER A 168 1.44 -9.44 21.48
N ILE A 169 0.97 -9.59 20.24
CA ILE A 169 0.66 -10.90 19.65
C ILE A 169 1.97 -11.46 19.08
N LYS A 170 2.51 -12.48 19.74
CA LYS A 170 3.63 -13.28 19.23
C LYS A 170 3.16 -14.07 18.00
N LEU A 171 3.66 -13.70 16.81
CA LEU A 171 3.56 -14.53 15.61
C LEU A 171 4.67 -15.59 15.65
N VAL A 172 4.30 -16.83 15.89
CA VAL A 172 5.19 -18.00 15.76
C VAL A 172 5.01 -18.55 14.35
N TRP A 173 6.09 -18.52 13.57
CA TRP A 173 6.15 -19.15 12.26
C TRP A 173 6.51 -20.63 12.42
N HIS A 174 5.60 -21.54 12.09
CA HIS A 174 5.94 -22.94 11.90
C HIS A 174 6.39 -23.17 10.44
N ALA A 175 7.63 -23.60 10.28
CA ALA A 175 8.15 -24.03 8.98
C ALA A 175 7.47 -25.35 8.56
N PRO A 176 7.11 -25.52 7.27
CA PRO A 176 6.49 -26.76 6.82
C PRO A 176 7.51 -27.90 6.84
N GLU A 177 7.15 -29.00 7.49
CA GLU A 177 7.94 -30.23 7.48
C GLU A 177 8.05 -30.78 6.04
N LYS A 178 9.28 -31.22 5.69
CA LYS A 178 9.63 -31.69 4.36
C LYS A 178 8.86 -32.96 4.02
N ALA A 179 8.06 -32.92 2.96
CA ALA A 179 7.40 -34.09 2.39
C ALA A 179 8.44 -35.12 1.92
N THR A 180 8.44 -36.30 2.55
CA THR A 180 9.21 -37.47 2.12
C THR A 180 8.65 -38.03 0.81
N THR A 181 9.51 -38.18 -0.19
CA THR A 181 9.20 -38.72 -1.51
C THR A 181 8.94 -40.22 -1.46
N GLY A 182 7.67 -40.62 -1.58
CA GLY A 182 7.27 -42.01 -1.78
C GLY A 182 7.49 -42.45 -3.23
N LYS A 183 8.45 -43.36 -3.45
CA LYS A 183 8.66 -44.07 -4.74
C LYS A 183 7.41 -44.90 -5.10
N SER A 184 6.68 -44.50 -6.15
CA SER A 184 5.64 -45.33 -6.74
C SER A 184 6.26 -46.35 -7.72
N LYS A 185 6.18 -47.65 -7.38
CA LYS A 185 6.56 -48.76 -8.27
C LYS A 185 5.49 -48.92 -9.36
N LYS A 186 5.88 -48.66 -10.60
CA LYS A 186 5.08 -48.93 -11.81
C LYS A 186 4.91 -50.45 -11.98
N ARG A 187 3.73 -50.98 -11.72
CA ARG A 187 3.37 -52.38 -12.02
C ARG A 187 2.96 -52.45 -13.49
N ILE A 188 3.81 -53.06 -14.31
CA ILE A 188 3.50 -53.42 -15.69
C ILE A 188 2.67 -54.71 -15.65
N SER A 189 1.41 -54.65 -16.06
CA SER A 189 0.61 -55.84 -16.38
C SER A 189 0.55 -56.02 -17.89
N LYS A 190 1.35 -56.94 -18.41
CA LYS A 190 1.06 -57.64 -19.68
C LYS A 190 -0.13 -58.57 -19.46
N LYS A 191 -1.09 -58.61 -20.40
CA LYS A 191 -1.83 -59.83 -20.75
C LYS A 191 -2.57 -59.63 -22.09
N PHE A 192 -2.19 -60.53 -23.01
CA PHE A 192 -2.82 -61.06 -24.23
C PHE A 192 -3.97 -60.29 -24.88
#